data_AF-A0A831WQD3-F1
#
_entry.id   AF-A0A831WQD3-F1
#
_cell.length_a   1.000
_cell.length_b   1.000
_cell.length_c   1.000
_cell.angle_alpha   90.00
_cell.angle_beta   90.00
_cell.angle_gamma   90.00
#
_symmetry.space_group_name_H-M   'P 1'
#
loop_
_entity.id
_entity.type
_entity.pdbx_description
1 polymer ?
#
loop_
_entity_poly.entity_id
_entity_poly.type
_entity_poly.pdbx_seq_one_letter_code
_entity_poly.pdbx_strand_id
1 'polypeptide(L)'
;MKKTYWESNGKYQKEYDKLYKKLVPDSGKAKTTDGELLRCMTRIYYEAYNNGWCNDKTYEIEYINSYRWDAHLDINVYEKMPFNELEKAMNIVIEFLLKDDKNAFK
;
A
#
# COMPACT_ATOMS: atom_id res chain seq x y z
N MET A 1 -19.06 -3.91 -6.32
CA MET A 1 -17.64 -3.51 -6.13
C MET A 1 -17.11 -4.26 -4.92
N LYS A 2 -15.96 -4.93 -5.01
CA LYS A 2 -15.47 -5.82 -3.93
C LYS A 2 -14.35 -5.11 -3.17
N LYS A 3 -14.55 -4.81 -1.88
CA LYS A 3 -13.59 -4.13 -1.01
C LYS A 3 -12.68 -5.18 -0.38
N THR A 4 -11.81 -5.81 -1.15
CA THR A 4 -11.31 -7.14 -0.79
C THR A 4 -10.39 -7.11 0.42
N TYR A 5 -9.37 -6.24 0.45
CA TYR A 5 -8.50 -6.09 1.62
C TYR A 5 -9.24 -5.48 2.82
N TRP A 6 -10.23 -4.61 2.58
CA TRP A 6 -11.10 -4.07 3.65
C TRP A 6 -11.87 -5.19 4.37
N GLU A 7 -12.35 -6.18 3.61
CA GLU A 7 -13.09 -7.34 4.11
C GLU A 7 -12.19 -8.54 4.45
N SER A 8 -10.87 -8.34 4.55
CA SER A 8 -9.89 -9.41 4.81
C SER A 8 -9.92 -10.57 3.80
N ASN A 9 -10.27 -10.27 2.55
CA ASN A 9 -10.41 -11.19 1.43
C ASN A 9 -9.55 -10.77 0.22
N GLY A 10 -8.51 -9.97 0.44
CA GLY A 10 -7.59 -9.49 -0.60
C GLY A 10 -6.88 -10.62 -1.34
N LYS A 11 -6.50 -10.37 -2.60
CA LYS A 11 -5.75 -11.32 -3.45
C LYS A 11 -4.53 -11.89 -2.72
N TYR A 12 -3.83 -11.04 -1.99
CA TYR A 12 -2.64 -11.36 -1.20
C TYR A 12 -2.86 -11.14 0.29
N GLN A 13 -4.06 -11.42 0.82
CA GLN A 13 -4.40 -11.09 2.21
C GLN A 13 -3.38 -11.66 3.21
N LYS A 14 -3.02 -12.93 3.07
CA LYS A 14 -2.10 -13.60 4.01
C LYS A 14 -0.70 -13.01 3.98
N GLU A 15 -0.22 -12.63 2.80
CA GLU A 15 1.06 -11.98 2.58
C GLU A 15 1.05 -10.55 3.10
N TYR A 16 -0.01 -9.81 2.83
CA TYR A 16 -0.24 -8.48 3.37
C TYR A 16 -0.20 -8.49 4.91
N ASP A 17 -0.92 -9.39 5.57
CA ASP A 17 -0.96 -9.46 7.03
C ASP A 17 0.44 -9.71 7.63
N LYS A 18 1.23 -10.58 6.98
CA LYS A 18 2.62 -10.88 7.38
C LYS A 18 3.53 -9.68 7.17
N LEU A 19 3.48 -9.05 5.99
CA LEU A 19 4.28 -7.88 5.66
C LEU A 19 3.93 -6.70 6.56
N TYR A 20 2.65 -6.45 6.79
CA TYR A 20 2.17 -5.37 7.65
C TYR A 20 2.70 -5.56 9.07
N LYS A 21 2.52 -6.74 9.66
CA LYS A 21 3.04 -7.07 10.99
C LYS A 21 4.57 -6.93 11.10
N LYS A 22 5.30 -7.21 10.02
CA LYS A 22 6.77 -7.17 9.98
C LYS A 22 7.31 -5.75 9.80
N LEU A 23 6.69 -4.96 8.91
CA LEU A 23 7.28 -3.74 8.36
C LEU A 23 6.65 -2.46 8.90
N VAL A 24 5.38 -2.51 9.31
CA VAL A 24 4.62 -1.32 9.71
C VAL A 24 4.56 -1.25 11.24
N PRO A 25 5.03 -0.15 11.86
CA PRO A 25 4.90 0.01 13.31
C PRO A 25 3.44 0.31 13.69
N ASP A 26 3.11 0.04 14.95
CA ASP A 26 1.77 0.34 15.50
C ASP A 26 1.41 1.82 15.43
N SER A 27 2.41 2.71 15.44
CA SER A 27 2.22 4.15 15.30
C SER A 27 3.41 4.83 14.64
N GLY A 28 3.15 6.00 14.05
CA GLY A 28 4.17 6.82 13.39
C GLY A 28 4.57 6.33 12.00
N LYS A 29 5.69 6.85 11.50
CA LYS A 29 6.30 6.43 10.23
C LYS A 29 7.05 5.12 10.42
N ALA A 30 7.08 4.28 9.39
CA ALA A 30 7.93 3.10 9.40
C ALA A 30 9.40 3.50 9.28
N LYS A 31 10.29 2.63 9.79
CA LYS A 31 11.74 2.88 9.77
C LYS A 31 12.37 2.65 8.41
N THR A 32 11.80 1.74 7.62
CA THR A 32 12.29 1.39 6.28
C THR A 32 11.40 1.98 5.22
N THR A 33 11.97 2.20 4.04
CA THR A 33 11.25 2.64 2.84
C THR A 33 10.10 1.68 2.50
N ASP A 34 10.37 0.37 2.55
CA ASP A 34 9.38 -0.68 2.28
C ASP A 34 8.21 -0.67 3.25
N GLY A 35 8.49 -0.50 4.54
CA GLY A 35 7.45 -0.37 5.55
C GLY A 35 6.65 0.91 5.38
N GLU A 36 7.31 2.00 4.97
CA GLU A 36 6.65 3.29 4.78
C GLU A 36 5.76 3.27 3.53
N LEU A 37 6.20 2.59 2.47
CA LEU A 37 5.38 2.33 1.27
C LEU A 37 4.12 1.55 1.63
N LEU A 38 4.26 0.43 2.35
CA LEU A 38 3.11 -0.38 2.77
C LEU A 38 2.17 0.39 3.70
N ARG A 39 2.72 1.17 4.64
CA ARG A 39 1.96 2.02 5.56
C ARG A 39 1.17 3.09 4.81
N CYS A 40 1.81 3.80 3.87
CA CYS A 40 1.17 4.81 3.03
C CYS A 40 0.04 4.20 2.19
N MET A 41 0.30 3.08 1.50
CA MET A 41 -0.71 2.38 0.69
C MET A 41 -1.90 1.93 1.54
N THR A 42 -1.65 1.39 2.75
CA THR A 42 -2.70 1.00 3.69
C THR A 42 -3.54 2.20 4.15
N ARG A 43 -2.90 3.35 4.41
CA ARG A 43 -3.60 4.57 4.81
C ARG A 43 -4.44 5.18 3.70
N ILE A 44 -3.96 5.14 2.46
CA ILE A 44 -4.77 5.53 1.29
C ILE A 44 -5.98 4.62 1.15
N TYR A 45 -5.77 3.32 1.28
CA TYR A 45 -6.85 2.35 1.19
C TYR A 45 -7.89 2.58 2.30
N TYR A 46 -7.45 2.76 3.55
CA TYR A 46 -8.34 3.13 4.66
C TYR A 46 -9.06 4.47 4.42
N GLU A 47 -8.36 5.48 3.91
CA GLU A 47 -8.96 6.79 3.62
C GLU A 47 -10.11 6.67 2.61
N ALA A 48 -9.92 5.88 1.55
CA ALA A 48 -10.93 5.69 0.53
C ALA A 48 -12.17 4.95 1.05
N TYR A 49 -11.99 3.93 1.91
CA TYR A 49 -13.09 3.07 2.36
C TYR A 49 -13.76 3.51 3.67
N ASN A 50 -13.01 4.13 4.58
CA ASN A 50 -13.51 4.53 5.89
C ASN A 50 -13.88 6.02 5.93
N ASN A 51 -12.99 6.88 5.43
CA ASN A 51 -13.11 8.33 5.60
C ASN A 51 -13.67 9.03 4.34
N GLY A 52 -13.73 8.34 3.20
CA GLY A 52 -14.24 8.89 1.94
C GLY A 52 -13.40 10.02 1.36
N TRP A 53 -12.08 10.04 1.60
CA TRP A 53 -11.17 11.11 1.17
C TRP A 53 -11.42 12.47 1.83
N CYS A 54 -11.84 12.47 3.10
CA CYS A 54 -12.05 13.68 3.87
C CYS A 54 -10.78 14.22 4.55
N ASN A 55 -9.74 13.40 4.70
CA ASN A 55 -8.45 13.84 5.25
C ASN A 55 -7.43 14.08 4.15
N ASP A 56 -6.53 15.03 4.39
CA ASP A 56 -5.33 15.22 3.56
C ASP A 56 -4.48 13.94 3.52
N LYS A 57 -4.11 13.54 2.30
CA LYS A 57 -3.26 12.38 2.00
C LYS A 57 -2.14 12.72 1.01
N THR A 58 -1.82 14.00 0.86
CA THR A 58 -0.80 14.48 -0.08
C THR A 58 0.53 13.74 0.14
N TYR A 59 0.99 13.64 1.38
CA TYR A 59 2.21 12.91 1.72
C TYR A 59 2.16 11.45 1.28
N GLU A 60 1.10 10.71 1.65
CA GLU A 60 0.99 9.30 1.30
C GLU A 60 0.92 9.09 -0.21
N ILE A 61 0.21 9.95 -0.95
CA ILE A 61 0.12 9.91 -2.41
C ILE A 61 1.49 10.15 -3.07
N GLU A 62 2.16 11.24 -2.69
CA GLU A 62 3.47 11.59 -3.24
C GLU A 62 4.51 10.51 -2.94
N TYR A 63 4.51 9.97 -1.72
CA TYR A 63 5.43 8.91 -1.31
C TYR A 63 5.24 7.64 -2.14
N ILE A 64 4.00 7.20 -2.37
CA ILE A 64 3.74 6.01 -3.20
C ILE A 64 4.16 6.26 -4.64
N ASN A 65 3.85 7.44 -5.18
CA ASN A 65 4.15 7.78 -6.57
C ASN A 65 5.65 7.98 -6.85
N SER A 66 6.48 8.24 -5.84
CA SER A 66 7.94 8.30 -6.05
C SER A 66 8.51 6.98 -6.56
N TYR A 67 7.93 5.84 -6.13
CA TYR A 67 8.33 4.50 -6.56
C TYR A 67 8.06 4.21 -8.04
N ARG A 68 7.25 5.03 -8.71
CA ARG A 68 7.10 4.99 -10.17
C ARG A 68 8.42 5.31 -10.87
N TRP A 69 9.22 6.20 -10.28
CA TRP A 69 10.52 6.61 -10.81
C TRP A 69 11.65 5.81 -10.18
N ASP A 70 11.63 5.67 -8.86
CA ASP A 70 12.73 5.06 -8.10
C ASP A 70 12.85 3.55 -8.34
N ALA A 71 11.71 2.87 -8.49
CA ALA A 71 11.62 1.42 -8.64
C ALA A 71 10.93 0.99 -9.95
N HIS A 72 10.64 1.94 -10.85
CA HIS A 72 9.92 1.70 -12.11
C HIS A 72 8.59 0.94 -11.93
N LEU A 73 7.91 1.14 -10.80
CA LEU A 73 6.61 0.53 -10.57
C LEU A 73 5.54 1.20 -11.45
N ASP A 74 4.68 0.41 -12.08
CA ASP A 74 3.52 0.91 -12.82
C ASP A 74 2.40 1.31 -11.84
N ILE A 75 2.67 2.30 -11.00
CA ILE A 75 1.77 2.79 -9.96
C ILE A 75 1.48 4.28 -10.14
N ASN A 76 0.22 4.64 -9.96
CA ASN A 76 -0.25 6.02 -9.96
C ASN A 76 -1.47 6.17 -9.05
N VAL A 77 -1.21 6.55 -7.80
CA VAL A 77 -2.25 6.81 -6.80
C VAL A 77 -2.63 8.29 -6.84
N TYR A 78 -3.92 8.59 -6.68
CA TYR A 78 -4.44 9.95 -6.66
C TYR A 78 -5.68 10.06 -5.76
N GLU A 79 -6.06 11.27 -5.39
CA GLU A 79 -7.25 11.50 -4.58
C GLU A 79 -8.52 11.02 -5.29
N LYS A 80 -9.45 10.44 -4.54
CA LYS A 80 -10.72 9.93 -5.07
C LYS A 80 -10.53 8.86 -6.15
N MET A 81 -9.39 8.17 -6.15
CA MET A 81 -9.11 7.04 -7.03
C MET A 81 -10.24 5.99 -6.94
N PRO A 82 -10.75 5.50 -8.08
CA PRO A 82 -11.75 4.45 -8.09
C PRO A 82 -11.29 3.19 -7.35
N PHE A 83 -12.18 2.55 -6.61
CA PHE A 83 -11.84 1.40 -5.77
C PHE A 83 -11.17 0.25 -6.52
N ASN A 84 -11.55 -0.02 -7.77
CA ASN A 84 -10.92 -1.05 -8.59
C ASN A 84 -9.47 -0.72 -8.98
N GLU A 85 -9.14 0.56 -9.18
CA GLU A 85 -7.77 1.00 -9.44
C GLU A 85 -6.95 0.98 -8.14
N LEU A 86 -7.57 1.34 -7.02
CA LEU A 86 -6.95 1.25 -5.69
C LEU A 86 -6.59 -0.19 -5.31
N GLU A 87 -7.45 -1.16 -5.64
CA GLU A 87 -7.17 -2.59 -5.48
C GLU A 87 -5.95 -3.03 -6.31
N LYS A 88 -5.82 -2.54 -7.55
CA LYS A 88 -4.64 -2.81 -8.39
C LYS A 88 -3.37 -2.22 -7.78
N ALA A 89 -3.43 -0.96 -7.32
CA ALA A 89 -2.30 -0.31 -6.68
C ALA A 89 -1.81 -1.07 -5.43
N MET A 90 -2.74 -1.51 -4.58
CA MET A 90 -2.43 -2.34 -3.40
C MET A 90 -1.74 -3.65 -3.82
N ASN A 91 -2.25 -4.34 -4.84
CA ASN A 91 -1.63 -5.57 -5.35
C ASN A 91 -0.21 -5.33 -5.87
N ILE A 92 0.03 -4.24 -6.60
CA ILE A 92 1.35 -3.89 -7.14
C ILE A 92 2.35 -3.67 -6.00
N VAL A 93 1.96 -2.93 -4.96
CA VAL A 93 2.81 -2.70 -3.78
C VAL A 93 3.14 -4.02 -3.07
N ILE A 94 2.15 -4.88 -2.82
CA ILE A 94 2.40 -6.17 -2.15
C ILE A 94 3.29 -7.07 -3.01
N GLU A 95 3.05 -7.15 -4.31
CA GLU A 95 3.87 -7.95 -5.23
C GLU A 95 5.32 -7.46 -5.29
N PHE A 96 5.54 -6.14 -5.26
CA PHE A 96 6.87 -5.55 -5.17
C PHE A 96 7.58 -5.95 -3.88
N LEU A 97 6.94 -5.75 -2.73
CA LEU A 97 7.51 -6.07 -1.42
C LEU A 97 7.80 -7.57 -1.26
N LEU A 98 6.99 -8.44 -1.86
CA LEU A 98 7.23 -9.88 -1.87
C LEU A 98 8.44 -10.30 -2.71
N LYS A 99 8.80 -9.53 -3.75
CA LYS A 99 10.02 -9.80 -4.53
C LYS A 99 11.25 -9.43 -3.73
N ASP A 100 11.21 -8.29 -3.05
CA ASP A 100 12.33 -7.82 -2.23
C ASP A 100 12.55 -8.70 -1.00
N ASP A 101 11.48 -9.13 -0.31
CA ASP A 101 11.59 -10.06 0.82
C ASP A 101 12.24 -11.40 0.40
N LYS A 102 11.94 -11.90 -0.80
CA LYS A 102 12.57 -13.12 -1.35
C LYS A 102 14.04 -12.93 -1.71
N ASN A 103 14.45 -11.71 -2.05
CA ASN A 103 15.85 -11.39 -2.34
C ASN A 103 16.67 -11.15 -1.07
N ALA A 104 16.03 -10.84 0.06
CA ALA A 104 16.69 -10.66 1.36
C ALA A 104 17.25 -11.97 1.98
N PHE A 105 16.96 -13.13 1.38
CA PHE A 105 17.39 -14.46 1.86
C PHE A 105 18.21 -15.27 0.83
N LYS A 106 18.78 -14.61 -0.19
CA LYS A 106 19.78 -15.19 -1.10
C LYS A 106 21.16 -14.63 -0.82
#